data_AF-A0A534IPP7-F1
#
_entry.id   AF-A0A534IPP7-F1
#
_cell.length_a   1.000
_cell.length_b   1.000
_cell.length_c   1.000
_cell.angle_alpha   90.00
_cell.angle_beta   90.00
_cell.angle_gamma   90.00
#
_symmetry.space_group_name_H-M   'P 1'
#
loop_
_entity.id
_entity.type
_entity.pdbx_description
1 polymer ?
#
loop_
_entity_poly.entity_id
_entity_poly.type
_entity_poly.pdbx_seq_one_letter_code
_entity_poly.pdbx_strand_id
1 'polypeptide(L)'
;MADYLPLLTVIVAFALASLVGMQYARKRKLHQLEWLLALALLGVAAVLAFLGNPDVLGWNPPLYRLYLPLTAVPVGLIGLGVLQLFRDRPKLARYFGAYWVATAILVIAVAALAPVSNPAEFAQGPIVGYRAMPVFGAVAWLQTVAGAIAFIGGGVYTTWKDRTRRYGLLFALGGILFTVAGFSSRLGAPSAFFVITAIASFVTFLGFVRSVEHVAPAPSPAKA
;
A
#
# COMPACT_ATOMS: atom_id res chain seq x y z
N MET A 1 28.11 -0.20 1.77
CA MET A 1 27.50 -1.23 2.64
C MET A 1 26.02 -1.26 2.35
N ALA A 2 25.48 -2.43 2.01
CA ALA A 2 24.07 -2.60 1.67
C ALA A 2 23.14 -2.21 2.84
N ASP A 3 22.05 -1.51 2.52
CA ASP A 3 20.96 -1.25 3.45
C ASP A 3 20.06 -2.49 3.53
N TYR A 4 19.97 -3.08 4.73
CA TYR A 4 19.17 -4.27 5.02
C TYR A 4 17.76 -3.93 5.55
N LEU A 5 17.44 -2.65 5.81
CA LEU A 5 16.11 -2.23 6.26
C LEU A 5 14.96 -2.63 5.31
N PRO A 6 15.14 -2.69 3.97
CA PRO A 6 14.11 -3.22 3.10
C PRO A 6 13.75 -4.67 3.43
N LEU A 7 14.70 -5.51 3.86
CA LEU A 7 14.41 -6.90 4.22
C LEU A 7 13.49 -7.02 5.43
N LEU A 8 13.55 -6.09 6.38
CA LEU A 8 12.55 -6.02 7.45
C LEU A 8 11.15 -5.80 6.88
N THR A 9 11.01 -4.91 5.90
CA THR A 9 9.74 -4.65 5.21
C THR A 9 9.28 -5.89 4.44
N VAL A 10 10.20 -6.63 3.78
CA VAL A 10 9.90 -7.91 3.11
C VAL A 10 9.29 -8.90 4.10
N ILE A 11 9.96 -9.14 5.23
CA ILE A 11 9.53 -10.10 6.25
C ILE A 11 8.14 -9.72 6.78
N VAL A 12 7.96 -8.45 7.17
CA VAL A 12 6.69 -7.96 7.70
C VAL A 12 5.59 -8.05 6.64
N ALA A 13 5.81 -7.54 5.44
CA ALA A 13 4.80 -7.51 4.39
C ALA A 13 4.34 -8.92 3.98
N PHE A 14 5.27 -9.86 3.78
CA PHE A 14 4.91 -11.23 3.40
C PHE A 14 4.31 -12.04 4.56
N ALA A 15 4.74 -11.83 5.81
CA ALA A 15 4.10 -12.45 6.96
C ALA A 15 2.64 -11.99 7.08
N LEU A 16 2.39 -10.68 6.98
CA LEU A 16 1.05 -10.12 7.04
C LEU A 16 0.19 -10.54 5.83
N ALA A 17 0.74 -10.50 4.61
CA ALA A 17 0.06 -11.01 3.42
C ALA A 17 -0.33 -12.48 3.59
N SER A 18 0.54 -13.33 4.14
CA SER A 18 0.24 -14.75 4.38
C SER A 18 -0.94 -14.91 5.35
N LEU A 19 -0.96 -14.16 6.45
CA LEU A 19 -2.07 -14.18 7.42
C LEU A 19 -3.39 -13.71 6.80
N VAL A 20 -3.36 -12.62 6.03
CA VAL A 20 -4.55 -12.12 5.31
C VAL A 20 -5.00 -13.14 4.25
N GLY A 21 -4.06 -13.78 3.55
CA GLY A 21 -4.33 -14.79 2.52
C GLY A 21 -4.96 -16.05 3.10
N MET A 22 -4.48 -16.53 4.25
CA MET A 22 -5.13 -17.61 5.00
C MET A 22 -6.56 -17.23 5.38
N GLN A 23 -6.80 -15.99 5.78
CA GLN A 23 -8.14 -15.52 6.10
C GLN A 23 -9.03 -15.40 4.86
N TYR A 24 -8.49 -14.93 3.74
CA TYR A 24 -9.18 -14.88 2.46
C TYR A 24 -9.57 -16.26 1.95
N ALA A 25 -8.67 -17.25 2.05
CA ALA A 25 -8.96 -18.63 1.66
C ALA A 25 -10.20 -19.18 2.39
N ARG A 26 -10.38 -18.80 3.66
CA ARG A 26 -11.52 -19.22 4.52
C ARG A 26 -12.79 -18.40 4.29
N LYS A 27 -12.69 -17.07 4.19
CA LYS A 27 -13.87 -16.17 4.22
C LYS A 27 -14.23 -15.56 2.85
N ARG A 28 -13.32 -15.59 1.88
CA ARG A 28 -13.47 -15.12 0.50
C ARG A 28 -14.02 -13.68 0.39
N LYS A 29 -13.60 -12.76 1.26
CA LYS A 29 -14.06 -11.36 1.21
C LYS A 29 -13.13 -10.50 0.33
N LEU A 30 -13.70 -9.62 -0.48
CA LEU A 30 -12.95 -8.80 -1.44
C LEU A 30 -11.88 -7.92 -0.79
N HIS A 31 -12.20 -7.25 0.33
CA HIS A 31 -11.21 -6.43 1.06
C HIS A 31 -9.98 -7.22 1.51
N GLN A 32 -10.13 -8.52 1.83
CA GLN A 32 -9.00 -9.37 2.20
C GLN A 32 -8.11 -9.66 0.99
N LEU A 33 -8.70 -9.88 -0.19
CA LEU A 33 -7.94 -10.06 -1.43
C LEU A 33 -7.17 -8.78 -1.79
N GLU A 34 -7.82 -7.63 -1.70
CA GLU A 34 -7.20 -6.34 -2.00
C GLU A 34 -6.02 -6.04 -1.07
N TRP A 35 -6.19 -6.29 0.23
CA TRP A 35 -5.09 -6.15 1.21
C TRP A 35 -3.99 -7.19 1.04
N LEU A 36 -4.33 -8.45 0.73
CA LEU A 36 -3.35 -9.48 0.40
C LEU A 36 -2.47 -9.02 -0.77
N LEU A 37 -3.09 -8.58 -1.86
CA LEU A 37 -2.38 -8.13 -3.05
C LEU A 37 -1.53 -6.91 -2.75
N ALA A 38 -2.07 -5.92 -2.04
CA ALA A 38 -1.30 -4.74 -1.66
C ALA A 38 -0.05 -5.07 -0.84
N LEU A 39 -0.19 -5.92 0.19
CA LEU A 39 0.92 -6.32 1.04
C LEU A 39 1.95 -7.18 0.29
N ALA A 40 1.49 -8.08 -0.58
CA ALA A 40 2.38 -8.90 -1.42
C ALA A 40 3.20 -8.01 -2.38
N LEU A 41 2.54 -7.07 -3.07
CA LEU A 41 3.20 -6.13 -3.98
C LEU A 41 4.20 -5.23 -3.23
N LEU A 42 3.86 -4.77 -2.02
CA LEU A 42 4.77 -4.04 -1.14
C LEU A 42 6.00 -4.89 -0.76
N GLY A 43 5.79 -6.17 -0.43
CA GLY A 43 6.88 -7.10 -0.15
C GLY A 43 7.81 -7.27 -1.35
N VAL A 44 7.26 -7.43 -2.56
CA VAL A 44 8.06 -7.49 -3.79
C VAL A 44 8.81 -6.18 -4.03
N ALA A 45 8.16 -5.02 -3.84
CA ALA A 45 8.83 -3.72 -3.96
C ALA A 45 10.01 -3.59 -3.00
N ALA A 46 9.87 -4.07 -1.76
CA ALA A 46 10.94 -4.08 -0.77
C ALA A 46 12.09 -5.03 -1.14
N VAL A 47 11.82 -6.17 -1.77
CA VAL A 47 12.86 -7.03 -2.36
C VAL A 47 13.63 -6.27 -3.43
N LEU A 48 12.94 -5.61 -4.36
CA LEU A 48 13.61 -4.84 -5.42
C LEU A 48 14.41 -3.66 -4.87
N ALA A 49 13.93 -3.04 -3.78
CA ALA A 49 14.70 -2.00 -3.08
C ALA A 49 16.00 -2.55 -2.48
N PHE A 50 15.97 -3.74 -1.87
CA PHE A 50 17.18 -4.40 -1.38
C PHE A 50 18.15 -4.74 -2.53
N LEU A 51 17.64 -5.26 -3.64
CA LEU A 51 18.45 -5.53 -4.83
C LEU A 51 19.07 -4.25 -5.41
N GLY A 52 18.39 -3.11 -5.30
CA GLY A 52 18.89 -1.82 -5.75
C GLY A 52 20.08 -1.28 -4.97
N ASN A 53 20.49 -1.92 -3.86
CA ASN A 53 21.72 -1.57 -3.17
C ASN A 53 22.94 -1.69 -4.10
N PRO A 54 23.88 -0.73 -4.11
CA PRO A 54 25.07 -0.76 -4.97
C PRO A 54 25.90 -2.02 -4.82
N ASP A 55 25.96 -2.57 -3.61
CA ASP A 55 26.75 -3.76 -3.28
C ASP A 55 26.03 -5.09 -3.64
N VAL A 56 24.82 -5.05 -4.21
CA VAL A 56 24.02 -6.24 -4.56
C VAL A 56 23.80 -6.35 -6.06
N LEU A 57 22.88 -5.55 -6.64
CA LEU A 57 22.71 -5.42 -8.09
C LEU A 57 22.86 -3.97 -8.56
N GLY A 58 22.62 -3.00 -7.67
CA GLY A 58 22.54 -1.59 -8.01
C GLY A 58 21.27 -1.25 -8.80
N TRP A 59 20.87 0.01 -8.74
CA TRP A 59 19.76 0.51 -9.53
C TRP A 59 20.12 0.57 -11.01
N ASN A 60 19.27 -0.05 -11.82
CA ASN A 60 19.33 -0.01 -13.28
C ASN A 60 17.92 0.25 -13.86
N PRO A 61 17.79 0.60 -15.14
CA PRO A 61 16.50 0.99 -15.71
C PRO A 61 15.41 -0.10 -15.58
N PRO A 62 15.68 -1.39 -15.86
CA PRO A 62 14.68 -2.45 -15.66
C PRO A 62 14.19 -2.57 -14.21
N LEU A 63 15.11 -2.57 -13.24
CA LEU A 63 14.77 -2.68 -11.82
C LEU A 63 13.93 -1.48 -11.36
N TYR A 64 14.29 -0.28 -11.82
CA TYR A 64 13.57 0.95 -11.51
C TYR A 64 12.14 0.91 -12.06
N ARG A 65 11.97 0.53 -13.33
CA ARG A 65 10.65 0.45 -14.00
C ARG A 65 9.74 -0.60 -13.36
N LEU A 66 10.30 -1.68 -12.82
CA LEU A 66 9.53 -2.69 -12.09
C LEU A 66 9.17 -2.20 -10.68
N TYR A 67 10.12 -1.58 -9.97
CA TYR A 67 9.92 -1.09 -8.60
C TYR A 67 8.82 -0.02 -8.50
N LEU A 68 8.85 0.96 -9.40
CA LEU A 68 7.98 2.13 -9.36
C LEU A 68 6.48 1.79 -9.22
N PRO A 69 5.84 1.04 -10.14
CA PRO A 69 4.42 0.72 -10.03
C PRO A 69 4.12 -0.15 -8.81
N LEU A 70 5.06 -1.00 -8.37
CA LEU A 70 4.91 -1.83 -7.16
C LEU A 70 4.88 -1.01 -5.87
N THR A 71 5.31 0.25 -5.90
CA THR A 71 5.14 1.18 -4.75
C THR A 71 3.86 2.00 -4.84
N ALA A 72 3.44 2.38 -6.05
CA ALA A 72 2.29 3.27 -6.23
C ALA A 72 0.94 2.54 -6.13
N VAL A 73 0.81 1.43 -6.87
CA VAL A 73 -0.44 0.68 -7.04
C VAL A 73 -1.00 0.10 -5.71
N PRO A 74 -0.17 -0.41 -4.79
CA PRO A 74 -0.68 -0.95 -3.51
C PRO A 74 -1.40 0.07 -2.65
N VAL A 75 -1.00 1.35 -2.68
CA VAL A 75 -1.62 2.40 -1.86
C VAL A 75 -3.10 2.56 -2.21
N GLY A 76 -3.43 2.53 -3.50
CA GLY A 76 -4.81 2.54 -3.98
C GLY A 76 -5.59 1.28 -3.55
N LEU A 77 -4.96 0.09 -3.59
CA LEU A 77 -5.61 -1.15 -3.16
C LEU A 77 -5.96 -1.16 -1.67
N ILE A 78 -5.06 -0.65 -0.82
CA ILE A 78 -5.33 -0.58 0.63
C ILE A 78 -6.54 0.31 0.90
N GLY A 79 -6.59 1.49 0.24
CA GLY A 79 -7.72 2.40 0.32
C GLY A 79 -9.02 1.76 -0.17
N LEU A 80 -8.98 1.04 -1.31
CA LEU A 80 -10.11 0.29 -1.82
C LEU A 80 -10.63 -0.74 -0.79
N GLY A 81 -9.74 -1.51 -0.16
CA GLY A 81 -10.09 -2.48 0.88
C GLY A 81 -10.79 -1.87 2.09
N VAL A 82 -10.43 -0.63 2.46
CA VAL A 82 -11.18 0.11 3.49
C VAL A 82 -12.57 0.51 3.00
N LEU A 83 -12.70 1.00 1.77
CA LEU A 83 -14.00 1.37 1.20
C LEU A 83 -14.95 0.17 1.07
N GLN A 84 -14.42 -1.03 0.83
CA GLN A 84 -15.21 -2.26 0.82
C GLN A 84 -15.87 -2.59 2.16
N LEU A 85 -15.42 -2.00 3.28
CA LEU A 85 -16.05 -2.18 4.59
C LEU A 85 -17.32 -1.33 4.75
N PHE A 86 -17.59 -0.40 3.83
CA PHE A 86 -18.71 0.53 3.93
C PHE A 86 -20.02 -0.18 3.55
N ARG A 87 -20.79 -0.56 4.57
CA ARG A 87 -22.11 -1.21 4.37
C ARG A 87 -23.17 -0.27 3.81
N ASP A 88 -23.05 1.02 4.08
CA ASP A 88 -24.02 2.05 3.69
C ASP A 88 -23.73 2.69 2.34
N ARG A 89 -22.50 2.55 1.81
CA ARG A 89 -22.10 3.13 0.52
C ARG A 89 -21.34 2.13 -0.35
N PRO A 90 -21.92 0.95 -0.66
CA PRO A 90 -21.22 -0.08 -1.45
C PRO A 90 -20.84 0.39 -2.87
N LYS A 91 -21.58 1.36 -3.44
CA LYS A 91 -21.26 1.94 -4.75
C LYS A 91 -19.93 2.70 -4.77
N LEU A 92 -19.52 3.27 -3.63
CA LEU A 92 -18.27 4.04 -3.55
C LEU A 92 -17.06 3.14 -3.79
N ALA A 93 -17.03 1.95 -3.18
CA ALA A 93 -15.98 0.96 -3.42
C ALA A 93 -15.97 0.50 -4.89
N ARG A 94 -17.13 0.33 -5.52
CA ARG A 94 -17.21 -0.03 -6.95
C ARG A 94 -16.64 1.05 -7.86
N TYR A 95 -17.01 2.31 -7.65
CA TYR A 95 -16.49 3.44 -8.45
C TYR A 95 -14.99 3.63 -8.22
N PHE A 96 -14.54 3.55 -6.97
CA PHE A 96 -13.13 3.62 -6.64
C PHE A 96 -12.35 2.44 -7.22
N GLY A 97 -12.93 1.23 -7.25
CA GLY A 97 -12.33 0.06 -7.88
C GLY A 97 -12.16 0.23 -9.39
N ALA A 98 -13.16 0.77 -10.09
CA ALA A 98 -13.04 1.09 -11.52
C ALA A 98 -11.97 2.16 -11.77
N TYR A 99 -11.96 3.23 -10.96
CA TYR A 99 -10.90 4.23 -10.96
C TYR A 99 -9.52 3.62 -10.74
N TRP A 100 -9.40 2.73 -9.76
CA TRP A 100 -8.15 2.06 -9.41
C TRP A 100 -7.64 1.20 -10.57
N VAL A 101 -8.49 0.40 -11.21
CA VAL A 101 -8.07 -0.43 -12.37
C VAL A 101 -7.59 0.46 -13.51
N ALA A 102 -8.37 1.47 -13.89
CA ALA A 102 -8.03 2.36 -15.01
C ALA A 102 -6.70 3.08 -14.76
N THR A 103 -6.50 3.61 -13.55
CA THR A 103 -5.28 4.32 -13.19
C THR A 103 -4.10 3.38 -12.93
N ALA A 104 -4.32 2.13 -12.51
CA ALA A 104 -3.25 1.13 -12.37
C ALA A 104 -2.68 0.76 -13.74
N ILE A 105 -3.55 0.52 -14.74
CA ILE A 105 -3.12 0.28 -16.12
C ILE A 105 -2.29 1.45 -16.63
N LEU A 106 -2.76 2.69 -16.43
CA LEU A 106 -2.02 3.90 -16.81
C LEU A 106 -0.65 3.99 -16.11
N VAL A 107 -0.60 3.82 -14.80
CA VAL A 107 0.65 3.90 -14.01
C VAL A 107 1.65 2.83 -14.44
N ILE A 108 1.19 1.60 -14.69
CA ILE A 108 2.04 0.49 -15.18
C ILE A 108 2.55 0.79 -16.60
N ALA A 109 1.68 1.26 -17.49
CA ALA A 109 2.07 1.62 -18.85
C ALA A 109 3.09 2.76 -18.86
N VAL A 110 2.89 3.80 -18.05
CA VAL A 110 3.84 4.92 -17.93
C VAL A 110 5.16 4.46 -17.31
N ALA A 111 5.14 3.59 -16.30
CA ALA A 111 6.38 3.01 -15.76
C ALA A 111 7.16 2.23 -16.83
N ALA A 112 6.47 1.50 -17.70
CA ALA A 112 7.10 0.71 -18.75
C ALA A 112 7.63 1.54 -19.91
N LEU A 113 6.92 2.62 -20.30
CA LEU A 113 7.15 3.33 -21.56
C LEU A 113 7.74 4.73 -21.40
N ALA A 114 7.63 5.37 -20.24
CA ALA A 114 8.10 6.74 -20.08
C ALA A 114 9.61 6.87 -20.30
N PRO A 115 10.05 7.99 -20.92
CA PRO A 115 11.46 8.25 -21.13
C PRO A 115 12.17 8.43 -19.78
N VAL A 116 13.41 7.96 -19.73
CA VAL A 116 14.31 8.25 -18.62
C VAL A 116 14.94 9.60 -18.90
N SER A 117 14.65 10.59 -18.07
CA SER A 117 15.14 11.96 -18.27
C SER A 117 16.57 12.14 -17.76
N ASN A 118 16.94 11.46 -16.67
CA ASN A 118 18.27 11.55 -16.08
C ASN A 118 18.77 10.18 -15.58
N PRO A 119 19.49 9.41 -16.42
CA PRO A 119 19.98 8.08 -16.05
C PRO A 119 20.97 8.10 -14.88
N ALA A 120 21.71 9.20 -14.68
CA ALA A 120 22.68 9.32 -13.58
C ALA A 120 22.01 9.29 -12.20
N GLU A 121 20.72 9.63 -12.12
CA GLU A 121 19.96 9.62 -10.87
C GLU A 121 19.52 8.23 -10.42
N PHE A 122 19.66 7.21 -11.27
CA PHE A 122 19.44 5.83 -10.82
C PHE A 122 20.35 5.46 -9.66
N ALA A 123 21.59 5.96 -9.63
CA ALA A 123 22.54 5.72 -8.55
C ALA A 123 22.03 6.20 -7.17
N GLN A 124 21.10 7.16 -7.15
CA GLN A 124 20.48 7.67 -5.91
C GLN A 124 19.24 6.86 -5.49
N GLY A 125 18.79 5.92 -6.34
CA GLY A 125 17.60 5.12 -6.13
C GLY A 125 16.29 5.89 -6.34
N PRO A 126 15.15 5.16 -6.38
CA PRO A 126 13.82 5.71 -6.62
C PRO A 126 13.31 6.58 -5.46
N ILE A 127 14.03 6.54 -4.33
CA ILE A 127 13.66 7.18 -3.09
C ILE A 127 13.76 8.71 -3.20
N VAL A 128 14.56 9.23 -4.15
CA VAL A 128 14.69 10.68 -4.42
C VAL A 128 13.61 11.20 -5.38
N GLY A 129 12.34 10.86 -5.12
CA GLY A 129 11.19 11.58 -5.67
C GLY A 129 10.98 11.48 -7.19
N TYR A 130 11.25 10.31 -7.79
CA TYR A 130 10.96 10.04 -9.22
C TYR A 130 11.72 10.94 -10.21
N ARG A 131 12.81 11.60 -9.80
CA ARG A 131 13.52 12.56 -10.65
C ARG A 131 14.03 11.95 -11.97
N ALA A 132 14.41 10.68 -11.96
CA ALA A 132 14.81 9.95 -13.17
C ALA A 132 13.65 9.73 -14.17
N MET A 133 12.40 9.73 -13.69
CA MET A 133 11.17 9.51 -14.47
C MET A 133 10.03 10.43 -13.99
N PRO A 134 10.10 11.73 -14.28
CA PRO A 134 9.18 12.73 -13.70
C PRO A 134 7.72 12.53 -14.14
N VAL A 135 7.50 12.06 -15.36
CA VAL A 135 6.16 11.72 -15.89
C VAL A 135 5.51 10.61 -15.04
N PHE A 136 6.29 9.60 -14.63
CA PHE A 136 5.80 8.58 -13.71
C PHE A 136 5.39 9.21 -12.37
N GLY A 137 6.24 10.08 -11.82
CA GLY A 137 5.96 10.78 -10.57
C GLY A 137 4.63 11.53 -10.59
N ALA A 138 4.31 12.20 -11.70
CA ALA A 138 3.04 12.89 -11.88
C ALA A 138 1.83 11.94 -11.91
N VAL A 139 1.90 10.84 -12.67
CA VAL A 139 0.77 9.90 -12.78
C VAL A 139 0.61 9.01 -11.54
N ALA A 140 1.69 8.74 -10.81
CA ALA A 140 1.66 7.94 -9.58
C ALA A 140 0.78 8.58 -8.49
N TRP A 141 0.53 9.88 -8.55
CA TRP A 141 -0.37 10.59 -7.63
C TRP A 141 -1.82 10.11 -7.75
N LEU A 142 -2.24 9.64 -8.93
CA LEU A 142 -3.56 9.06 -9.12
C LEU A 142 -3.78 7.84 -8.21
N GLN A 143 -2.75 7.02 -8.01
CA GLN A 143 -2.85 5.87 -7.12
C GLN A 143 -2.58 6.25 -5.66
N THR A 144 -1.50 7.00 -5.43
CA THR A 144 -1.00 7.27 -4.07
C THR A 144 -1.85 8.29 -3.31
N VAL A 145 -2.23 9.41 -3.93
CA VAL A 145 -3.04 10.45 -3.25
C VAL A 145 -4.47 9.98 -3.08
N ALA A 146 -5.09 9.46 -4.14
CA ALA A 146 -6.46 8.95 -4.05
C ALA A 146 -6.56 7.76 -3.08
N GLY A 147 -5.57 6.86 -3.11
CA GLY A 147 -5.44 5.76 -2.14
C GLY A 147 -5.29 6.25 -0.71
N ALA A 148 -4.43 7.23 -0.45
CA ALA A 148 -4.26 7.83 0.87
C ALA A 148 -5.54 8.50 1.37
N ILE A 149 -6.25 9.24 0.51
CA ILE A 149 -7.55 9.86 0.86
C ILE A 149 -8.58 8.78 1.20
N ALA A 150 -8.71 7.74 0.36
CA ALA A 150 -9.63 6.64 0.61
C ALA A 150 -9.28 5.89 1.91
N PHE A 151 -7.99 5.69 2.17
CA PHE A 151 -7.53 4.95 3.33
C PHE A 151 -7.70 5.73 4.63
N ILE A 152 -7.19 6.98 4.67
CA ILE A 152 -7.26 7.86 5.84
C ILE A 152 -8.69 8.32 6.07
N GLY A 153 -9.29 8.92 5.06
CA GLY A 153 -10.66 9.41 5.11
C GLY A 153 -11.64 8.26 5.37
N GLY A 154 -11.39 7.08 4.80
CA GLY A 154 -12.23 5.92 5.02
C GLY A 154 -12.17 5.40 6.46
N GLY A 155 -10.98 5.37 7.06
CA GLY A 155 -10.78 5.03 8.45
C GLY A 155 -11.44 6.03 9.42
N VAL A 156 -11.26 7.33 9.17
CA VAL A 156 -11.89 8.40 9.96
C VAL A 156 -13.41 8.31 9.85
N TYR A 157 -13.94 8.18 8.63
CA TYR A 157 -15.38 8.06 8.38
C TYR A 157 -15.99 6.87 9.11
N THR A 158 -15.32 5.71 9.08
CA THR A 158 -15.77 4.49 9.75
C THR A 158 -15.98 4.72 11.25
N THR A 159 -15.00 5.34 11.91
CA THR A 159 -15.07 5.63 13.35
C THR A 159 -16.07 6.75 13.66
N TRP A 160 -16.12 7.79 12.81
CA TRP A 160 -17.02 8.91 13.00
C TRP A 160 -18.48 8.47 12.95
N LYS A 161 -18.83 7.62 11.97
CA LYS A 161 -20.17 7.09 11.79
C LYS A 161 -20.57 6.12 12.91
N ASP A 162 -19.64 5.26 13.33
CA ASP A 162 -19.89 4.27 14.39
C ASP A 162 -18.70 4.25 15.34
N ARG A 163 -18.87 4.89 16.50
CA ARG A 163 -17.81 5.06 17.51
C ARG A 163 -17.32 3.76 18.12
N THR A 164 -18.07 2.66 17.96
CA THR A 164 -17.65 1.32 18.38
C THR A 164 -16.57 0.76 17.45
N ARG A 165 -16.55 1.17 16.18
CA ARG A 165 -15.61 0.72 15.14
C ARG A 165 -14.27 1.46 15.21
N ARG A 166 -13.63 1.44 16.38
CA ARG A 166 -12.34 2.12 16.64
C ARG A 166 -11.20 1.62 15.75
N TYR A 167 -11.34 0.47 15.09
CA TYR A 167 -10.40 -0.01 14.09
C TYR A 167 -10.20 0.98 12.92
N GLY A 168 -11.20 1.82 12.63
CA GLY A 168 -11.07 2.87 11.62
C GLY A 168 -9.94 3.87 11.93
N LEU A 169 -9.68 4.16 13.21
CA LEU A 169 -8.57 5.01 13.61
C LEU A 169 -7.21 4.36 13.35
N LEU A 170 -7.11 3.04 13.45
CA LEU A 170 -5.89 2.30 13.12
C LEU A 170 -5.62 2.36 11.61
N PHE A 171 -6.65 2.26 10.78
CA PHE A 171 -6.51 2.49 9.34
C PHE A 171 -6.10 3.92 9.02
N ALA A 172 -6.72 4.91 9.68
CA ALA A 172 -6.34 6.31 9.50
C ALA A 172 -4.87 6.56 9.90
N LEU A 173 -4.46 6.05 11.05
CA LEU A 173 -3.09 6.16 11.53
C LEU A 173 -2.11 5.45 10.58
N GLY A 174 -2.42 4.23 10.13
CA GLY A 174 -1.63 3.51 9.14
C GLY A 174 -1.45 4.30 7.84
N GLY A 175 -2.53 4.88 7.31
CA GLY A 175 -2.48 5.71 6.10
C GLY A 175 -1.66 6.99 6.28
N ILE A 176 -1.75 7.64 7.45
CA ILE A 176 -0.90 8.78 7.79
C ILE A 176 0.56 8.36 7.81
N LEU A 177 0.90 7.25 8.46
CA LEU A 177 2.26 6.75 8.55
C LEU A 177 2.84 6.40 7.17
N PHE A 178 2.09 5.75 6.28
CA PHE A 178 2.52 5.50 4.89
C PHE A 178 2.74 6.81 4.13
N THR A 179 1.90 7.82 4.35
CA THR A 179 2.06 9.13 3.73
C THR A 179 3.34 9.81 4.21
N VAL A 180 3.61 9.77 5.53
CA VAL A 180 4.84 10.30 6.14
C VAL A 180 6.07 9.55 5.63
N ALA A 181 6.03 8.23 5.49
CA ALA A 181 7.11 7.46 4.86
C ALA A 181 7.36 7.96 3.44
N GLY A 182 6.30 8.09 2.64
CA GLY A 182 6.38 8.64 1.28
C GLY A 182 7.04 10.03 1.24
N PHE A 183 6.77 10.91 2.20
CA PHE A 183 7.46 12.20 2.29
C PHE A 183 8.91 12.09 2.78
N SER A 184 9.23 11.18 3.71
CA SER A 184 10.60 11.02 4.21
C SER A 184 11.58 10.67 3.08
N SER A 185 11.12 9.85 2.12
CA SER A 185 11.89 9.55 0.91
C SER A 185 12.27 10.80 0.12
N ARG A 186 11.29 11.68 -0.14
CA ARG A 186 11.43 12.91 -0.92
C ARG A 186 12.27 13.98 -0.22
N LEU A 187 12.28 13.96 1.12
CA LEU A 187 13.06 14.87 1.96
C LEU A 187 14.50 14.41 2.18
N GLY A 188 14.95 13.33 1.52
CA GLY A 188 16.33 12.86 1.58
C GLY A 188 16.62 11.93 2.78
N ALA A 189 15.59 11.35 3.41
CA ALA A 189 15.71 10.36 4.49
C ALA A 189 15.23 8.97 4.03
N PRO A 190 15.98 8.28 3.14
CA PRO A 190 15.55 7.04 2.52
C PRO A 190 15.45 5.86 3.50
N SER A 191 16.30 5.80 4.53
CA SER A 191 16.27 4.74 5.55
C SER A 191 15.00 4.80 6.41
N ALA A 192 14.54 6.02 6.73
CA ALA A 192 13.31 6.24 7.49
C ALA A 192 12.07 5.70 6.76
N PHE A 193 12.08 5.70 5.42
CA PHE A 193 10.97 5.17 4.62
C PHE A 193 10.66 3.72 5.00
N PHE A 194 11.66 2.83 5.03
CA PHE A 194 11.45 1.41 5.30
C PHE A 194 10.96 1.15 6.73
N VAL A 195 11.55 1.83 7.72
CA VAL A 195 11.15 1.69 9.12
C VAL A 195 9.71 2.15 9.32
N ILE A 196 9.35 3.33 8.81
CA ILE A 196 8.00 3.87 8.95
C ILE A 196 6.99 3.00 8.18
N THR A 197 7.35 2.50 7.00
CA THR A 197 6.50 1.60 6.19
C THR A 197 6.24 0.27 6.90
N ALA A 198 7.23 -0.30 7.58
CA ALA A 198 7.07 -1.51 8.39
C ALA A 198 6.11 -1.26 9.57
N ILE A 199 6.27 -0.15 10.29
CA ILE A 199 5.37 0.26 11.38
C ILE A 199 3.95 0.50 10.85
N ALA A 200 3.81 1.22 9.74
CA ALA A 200 2.53 1.51 9.10
C ALA A 200 1.79 0.22 8.70
N SER A 201 2.52 -0.75 8.16
CA SER A 201 1.99 -2.07 7.79
C SER A 201 1.48 -2.82 9.01
N PHE A 202 2.23 -2.81 10.12
CA PHE A 202 1.81 -3.43 11.37
C PHE A 202 0.55 -2.77 11.97
N VAL A 203 0.52 -1.43 12.03
CA VAL A 203 -0.65 -0.67 12.53
C VAL A 203 -1.88 -0.94 11.66
N THR A 204 -1.71 -0.96 10.34
CA THR A 204 -2.79 -1.30 9.39
C THR A 204 -3.31 -2.70 9.63
N PHE A 205 -2.42 -3.66 9.87
CA PHE A 205 -2.80 -5.04 10.19
C PHE A 205 -3.56 -5.17 11.51
N LEU A 206 -3.20 -4.41 12.54
CA LEU A 206 -3.99 -4.35 13.78
C LEU A 206 -5.41 -3.82 13.52
N GLY A 207 -5.54 -2.81 12.65
CA GLY A 207 -6.84 -2.34 12.17
C GLY A 207 -7.63 -3.44 11.47
N PHE A 208 -6.97 -4.20 10.61
CA PHE A 208 -7.55 -5.35 9.93
C PHE A 208 -8.10 -6.39 10.91
N VAL A 209 -7.27 -6.89 11.84
CA VAL A 209 -7.67 -7.93 12.81
C VAL A 209 -8.94 -7.51 13.56
N ARG A 210 -9.01 -6.26 14.03
CA ARG A 210 -10.19 -5.74 14.75
C ARG A 210 -11.39 -5.49 13.84
N SER A 211 -11.18 -5.17 12.57
CA SER A 211 -12.29 -5.03 11.62
C SER A 211 -13.05 -6.35 11.42
N VAL A 212 -12.35 -7.48 11.51
CA VAL A 212 -12.92 -8.81 11.29
C VAL A 212 -13.89 -9.22 12.40
N GLU A 213 -13.64 -8.80 13.64
CA GLU A 213 -14.54 -9.01 14.79
C GLU A 213 -15.91 -8.36 14.54
N HIS A 214 -15.94 -7.21 13.87
CA HIS A 214 -17.17 -6.46 13.59
C HIS A 214 -17.90 -6.92 12.31
N VAL A 215 -17.27 -7.80 11.52
CA VAL A 215 -17.85 -8.39 10.30
C VAL A 215 -18.46 -9.77 10.56
N ALA A 216 -18.19 -10.40 11.71
CA ALA A 216 -18.81 -11.67 12.08
C ALA A 216 -20.36 -11.52 12.21
N PRO A 217 -21.14 -12.50 11.77
CA PRO A 217 -22.59 -12.50 12.01
C PRO A 217 -22.84 -12.49 13.52
N ALA A 218 -23.90 -11.79 13.97
CA ALA A 218 -24.39 -11.94 15.33
C ALA A 218 -24.63 -13.43 15.63
N PRO A 219 -24.41 -13.91 16.87
CA PRO A 219 -24.79 -15.27 17.24
C PRO A 219 -26.26 -15.49 16.85
N SER A 220 -26.54 -16.55 16.10
CA SER A 220 -27.93 -16.96 15.86
C SER A 220 -28.60 -17.07 17.23
N PRO A 221 -29.78 -16.49 17.46
CA PRO A 221 -30.51 -16.76 18.68
C PRO A 221 -30.64 -18.27 18.80
N ALA A 222 -30.24 -18.80 19.96
CA ALA A 222 -30.40 -20.22 20.27
C ALA A 222 -31.87 -20.57 19.98
N LYS A 223 -32.09 -21.57 19.12
CA LYS A 223 -33.43 -22.13 18.95
C LYS A 223 -33.85 -22.65 20.32
N ALA A 224 -34.84 -21.98 20.91
CA ALA A 224 -35.54 -22.44 22.11
C ALA A 224 -36.35 -23.70 21.80
#